data_AF-A0A554IWW7-F1
#
_entry.id   AF-A0A554IWW7-F1
#
_cell.length_a   1.000
_cell.length_b   1.000
_cell.length_c   1.000
_cell.angle_alpha   90.00
_cell.angle_beta   90.00
_cell.angle_gamma   90.00
#
_symmetry.space_group_name_H-M   'P 1'
#
loop_
_entity.id
_entity.type
_entity.pdbx_description
1 polymer ?
#
loop_
_entity_poly.entity_id
_entity_poly.type
_entity_poly.pdbx_seq_one_letter_code
_entity_poly.pdbx_strand_id
1 'polypeptide(L)'
;MHQAEKFRQEQEPRIDLLKENLRVSFEIAPEAVEYLPAISLGDGRSGRERFGVLLGAKQVNPDGSVHLQIKGVYQETAEDGHRTYEEEIDNVAYSLALIKKQVEKIQRDTPQHKEFGFLGDVHTHPGRAMPLYPSEEDLLSVIRAYESGTLSSAEPYVFGIGVRHPGGEMEYNFYRIVRTGSESGYGYKLLDE
;
A
#
# COMPACT_ATOMS: atom_id res chain seq x y z
N MET A 1 49.92 20.68 -6.41
CA MET A 1 49.33 19.38 -6.03
C MET A 1 48.52 19.58 -4.76
N HIS A 2 47.20 19.68 -4.87
CA HIS A 2 46.28 19.55 -3.73
C HIS A 2 45.09 18.73 -4.23
N GLN A 3 44.88 17.59 -3.57
CA GLN A 3 43.95 16.54 -3.92
C GLN A 3 42.51 17.04 -3.77
N ALA A 4 41.69 16.82 -4.80
CA ALA A 4 40.25 16.90 -4.72
C ALA A 4 39.75 15.61 -4.05
N GLU A 5 39.39 15.68 -2.77
CA GLU A 5 38.56 14.67 -2.12
C GLU A 5 37.16 14.74 -2.74
N LYS A 6 36.94 13.90 -3.75
CA LYS A 6 35.58 13.59 -4.23
C LYS A 6 34.86 12.89 -3.10
N PHE A 7 33.98 13.63 -2.41
CA PHE A 7 32.86 13.06 -1.68
C PHE A 7 32.08 12.15 -2.63
N ARG A 8 32.35 10.84 -2.57
CA ARG A 8 31.41 9.83 -3.02
C ARG A 8 30.26 9.90 -2.02
N GLN A 9 29.19 10.61 -2.38
CA GLN A 9 27.89 10.32 -1.81
C GLN A 9 27.67 8.83 -2.02
N GLU A 10 27.69 8.06 -0.94
CA GLU A 10 27.22 6.68 -0.93
C GLU A 10 25.77 6.74 -1.43
N GLN A 11 25.56 6.40 -2.70
CA GLN A 11 24.21 6.23 -3.21
C GLN A 11 23.63 5.06 -2.43
N GLU A 12 22.53 5.29 -1.71
CA GLU A 12 21.77 4.22 -1.09
C GLU A 12 21.62 3.07 -2.10
N PRO A 13 21.86 1.81 -1.69
CA PRO A 13 21.74 0.69 -2.60
C PRO A 13 20.35 0.72 -3.23
N ARG A 14 20.29 0.80 -4.57
CA ARG A 14 19.05 0.74 -5.34
C ARG A 14 18.46 -0.66 -5.20
N ILE A 15 17.59 -0.84 -4.19
CA ILE A 15 16.85 -2.07 -3.96
C ILE A 15 15.66 -2.11 -4.91
N ASP A 16 15.46 -3.26 -5.55
CA ASP A 16 14.30 -3.57 -6.37
C ASP A 16 13.32 -4.38 -5.52
N LEU A 17 12.26 -3.70 -5.05
CA LEU A 17 11.23 -4.26 -4.18
C LEU A 17 10.28 -5.23 -4.88
N LEU A 18 10.31 -5.27 -6.22
CA LEU A 18 9.54 -6.23 -7.01
C LEU A 18 10.24 -7.58 -7.16
N LYS A 19 11.46 -7.75 -6.63
CA LYS A 19 12.17 -9.03 -6.68
C LYS A 19 11.46 -10.08 -5.82
N GLU A 20 11.07 -11.18 -6.46
CA GLU A 20 10.37 -12.30 -5.82
C GLU A 20 11.11 -12.84 -4.58
N ASN A 21 12.44 -12.99 -4.68
CA ASN A 21 13.28 -13.52 -3.62
C ASN A 21 13.77 -12.48 -2.59
N LEU A 22 13.37 -11.21 -2.70
CA LEU A 22 13.69 -10.22 -1.67
C LEU A 22 12.92 -10.54 -0.39
N ARG A 23 13.61 -10.64 0.75
CA ARG A 23 12.97 -10.78 2.05
C ARG A 23 12.39 -9.44 2.49
N VAL A 24 11.06 -9.37 2.57
CA VAL A 24 10.33 -8.20 3.07
C VAL A 24 9.50 -8.65 4.27
N SER A 25 9.62 -7.94 5.39
CA SER A 25 8.72 -8.06 6.52
C SER A 25 7.97 -6.75 6.73
N PHE A 26 6.81 -6.81 7.37
CA PHE A 26 6.07 -5.62 7.77
C PHE A 26 5.52 -5.76 9.18
N GLU A 27 5.30 -4.62 9.83
CA GLU A 27 4.54 -4.49 11.06
C GLU A 27 3.55 -3.35 10.94
N ILE A 28 2.44 -3.45 11.68
CA ILE A 28 1.43 -2.39 11.79
C ILE A 28 1.46 -1.91 13.24
N ALA A 29 1.73 -0.62 13.43
CA ALA A 29 1.69 0.00 14.74
C ALA A 29 0.29 -0.15 15.35
N PRO A 30 0.16 -0.45 16.65
CA PRO A 30 -1.15 -0.62 17.30
C PRO A 30 -2.11 0.54 17.05
N GLU A 31 -1.59 1.77 17.07
CA GLU A 31 -2.37 2.97 16.80
C GLU A 31 -2.88 3.03 15.36
N ALA A 32 -2.11 2.51 14.39
CA ALA A 32 -2.52 2.46 12.99
C ALA A 32 -3.65 1.45 12.74
N VAL A 33 -3.72 0.38 13.54
CA VAL A 33 -4.79 -0.63 13.46
C VAL A 33 -6.17 0.01 13.69
N GLU A 34 -6.25 0.97 14.61
CA GLU A 34 -7.51 1.67 14.94
C GLU A 34 -8.05 2.49 13.75
N TYR A 35 -7.18 2.84 12.80
CA TYR A 35 -7.52 3.62 11.61
C TYR A 35 -7.64 2.78 10.34
N LEU A 36 -7.57 1.45 10.41
CA LEU A 36 -7.87 0.61 9.26
C LEU A 36 -9.36 0.75 8.85
N PRO A 37 -9.67 0.74 7.55
CA PRO A 37 -11.04 0.91 7.07
C PRO A 37 -11.91 -0.27 7.50
N ALA A 38 -13.00 0.00 8.21
CA ALA A 38 -13.91 -1.03 8.72
C ALA A 38 -15.26 -1.04 7.98
N ILE A 39 -15.75 -2.23 7.63
CA ILE A 39 -17.06 -2.40 6.96
C ILE A 39 -18.19 -2.20 7.98
N SER A 40 -19.06 -1.25 7.74
CA SER A 40 -20.30 -1.09 8.51
C SER A 40 -21.40 -2.06 8.03
N LEU A 41 -22.46 -2.22 8.83
CA LEU A 41 -23.65 -2.96 8.38
C LEU A 41 -24.32 -2.34 7.15
N GLY A 42 -24.19 -1.02 6.96
CA GLY A 42 -24.68 -0.33 5.77
C GLY A 42 -23.87 -0.69 4.55
N ASP A 43 -22.54 -0.70 4.68
CA ASP A 43 -21.60 -1.02 3.60
C ASP A 43 -21.83 -2.43 3.06
N GLY A 44 -22.02 -3.42 3.95
CA GLY A 44 -22.32 -4.79 3.55
C GLY A 44 -23.67 -4.98 2.85
N ARG A 45 -24.61 -4.02 2.95
CA ARG A 45 -25.88 -4.05 2.21
C ARG A 45 -25.79 -3.33 0.87
N SER A 46 -25.02 -2.25 0.81
CA SER A 46 -24.85 -1.48 -0.42
C SER A 46 -23.74 -2.02 -1.32
N GLY A 47 -22.89 -2.91 -0.81
CA GLY A 47 -21.65 -3.29 -1.50
C GLY A 47 -20.63 -2.17 -1.52
N ARG A 48 -20.68 -1.23 -0.55
CA ARG A 48 -19.82 -0.04 -0.55
C ARG A 48 -18.45 -0.35 0.04
N GLU A 49 -17.40 -0.14 -0.75
CA GLU A 49 -16.04 -0.36 -0.30
C GLU A 49 -15.51 0.88 0.44
N ARG A 50 -14.60 0.65 1.39
CA ARG A 50 -13.85 1.69 2.07
C ARG A 50 -12.39 1.58 1.69
N PHE A 51 -11.70 2.71 1.67
CA PHE A 51 -10.32 2.83 1.23
C PHE A 51 -9.51 3.64 2.23
N GLY A 52 -8.24 3.29 2.38
CA GLY A 52 -7.27 3.99 3.21
C GLY A 52 -5.87 3.87 2.62
N VAL A 53 -5.06 4.91 2.84
CA VAL A 53 -3.66 4.98 2.43
C VAL A 53 -2.78 4.55 3.60
N LEU A 54 -1.89 3.60 3.38
CA LEU A 54 -0.93 3.15 4.38
C LEU A 54 0.26 4.12 4.44
N LEU A 55 0.48 4.68 5.62
CA LEU A 55 1.58 5.61 5.90
C LEU A 55 2.58 4.96 6.84
N GLY A 56 3.86 5.23 6.62
CA GLY A 56 4.88 4.63 7.48
C GLY A 56 6.31 4.78 6.99
N ALA A 57 7.21 3.96 7.53
CA ALA A 57 8.63 4.03 7.23
C ALA A 57 9.15 2.75 6.59
N LYS A 58 10.17 2.90 5.74
CA LYS A 58 10.94 1.80 5.15
C LYS A 58 12.33 1.78 5.78
N GLN A 59 12.72 0.62 6.31
CA GLN A 59 14.07 0.36 6.76
C GLN A 59 14.72 -0.71 5.87
N VAL A 60 15.92 -0.40 5.39
CA VAL A 60 16.78 -1.37 4.69
C VAL A 60 17.79 -1.92 5.68
N ASN A 61 17.78 -3.23 5.88
CA ASN A 61 18.69 -3.90 6.78
C ASN A 61 20.06 -4.17 6.11
N PRO A 62 21.15 -4.33 6.89
CA PRO A 62 22.47 -4.62 6.34
C PRO A 62 22.56 -5.92 5.52
N ASP A 63 21.68 -6.88 5.77
CA ASP A 63 21.58 -8.14 5.01
C ASP A 63 20.82 -8.00 3.67
N GLY A 64 20.37 -6.78 3.34
CA GLY A 64 19.59 -6.48 2.14
C GLY A 64 18.10 -6.77 2.27
N SER A 65 17.61 -7.28 3.42
CA SER A 65 16.19 -7.38 3.69
C SER A 65 15.56 -6.01 3.93
N VAL A 66 14.24 -5.92 3.73
CA VAL A 66 13.49 -4.68 3.95
C VAL A 66 12.42 -4.91 5.01
N HIS A 67 12.34 -3.98 5.94
CA HIS A 67 11.30 -3.93 6.95
C HIS A 67 10.41 -2.69 6.74
N LEU A 68 9.11 -2.90 6.67
CA LEU A 68 8.11 -1.84 6.50
C LEU A 68 7.32 -1.64 7.79
N GLN A 69 7.28 -0.43 8.30
CA GLN A 69 6.52 -0.08 9.51
C GLN A 69 5.33 0.77 9.10
N ILE A 70 4.12 0.21 9.14
CA ILE A 70 2.88 0.97 8.92
C ILE A 70 2.54 1.69 10.22
N LYS A 71 2.70 3.01 10.23
CA LYS A 71 2.56 3.87 11.42
C LYS A 71 1.26 4.69 11.42
N GLY A 72 0.52 4.69 10.32
CA GLY A 72 -0.77 5.35 10.25
C GLY A 72 -1.55 4.96 9.00
N VAL A 73 -2.84 5.30 9.01
CA VAL A 73 -3.74 5.15 7.85
C VAL A 73 -4.40 6.49 7.60
N TYR A 74 -4.30 6.98 6.36
CA TYR A 74 -5.00 8.18 5.93
C TYR A 74 -6.24 7.79 5.14
N GLN A 75 -7.42 8.19 5.62
CA GLN A 75 -8.69 8.03 4.91
C GLN A 75 -9.16 9.42 4.49
N GLU A 76 -9.49 9.61 3.21
CA GLU A 76 -10.19 10.83 2.78
C GLU A 76 -11.63 10.76 3.30
N THR A 77 -12.05 11.78 4.04
CA THR A 77 -13.42 11.86 4.52
C THR A 77 -14.31 12.48 3.45
N ALA A 78 -15.61 12.19 3.47
CA ALA A 78 -16.57 12.77 2.51
C ALA A 78 -16.65 14.31 2.57
N GLU A 79 -16.16 14.92 3.65
CA GLU A 79 -16.05 16.38 3.79
C GLU A 79 -14.92 16.98 2.92
N ASP A 80 -13.94 16.17 2.51
CA ASP A 80 -12.79 16.57 1.69
C ASP A 80 -13.08 16.57 0.18
N GLY A 81 -14.32 16.24 -0.22
CA GLY A 81 -14.81 16.45 -1.59
C GLY A 81 -14.35 15.45 -2.66
N HIS A 82 -13.58 14.42 -2.29
CA HIS A 82 -13.08 13.38 -3.19
C HIS A 82 -13.42 11.97 -2.67
N ARG A 83 -13.60 11.03 -3.60
CA ARG A 83 -14.62 9.97 -3.58
C ARG A 83 -14.18 8.66 -2.90
N THR A 84 -15.21 7.93 -2.47
CA THR A 84 -15.28 6.51 -2.09
C THR A 84 -14.85 5.58 -3.22
N TYR A 85 -14.12 4.49 -2.93
CA TYR A 85 -13.89 3.39 -3.88
C TYR A 85 -15.19 2.58 -4.02
N GLU A 86 -15.69 2.42 -5.24
CA GLU A 86 -16.82 1.53 -5.56
C GLU A 86 -16.39 0.72 -6.79
N GLU A 87 -16.00 -0.53 -6.56
CA GLU A 87 -15.90 -1.54 -7.62
C GLU A 87 -17.32 -1.70 -8.22
N GLU A 88 -17.47 -1.62 -9.55
CA GLU A 88 -18.73 -1.59 -10.33
C GLU A 88 -19.28 -0.19 -10.78
N ILE A 89 -18.65 0.95 -10.44
CA ILE A 89 -18.87 2.23 -11.16
C ILE A 89 -17.58 2.68 -11.86
N ASP A 90 -17.54 2.56 -13.19
CA ASP A 90 -16.44 2.95 -14.09
C ASP A 90 -15.73 4.28 -13.70
N ASN A 91 -14.66 4.17 -12.91
CA ASN A 91 -13.76 5.23 -12.44
C ASN A 91 -14.14 5.90 -11.11
N VAL A 92 -13.76 5.23 -10.02
CA VAL A 92 -13.08 5.92 -8.92
C VAL A 92 -11.58 5.65 -9.04
N ALA A 93 -10.94 6.31 -10.01
CA ALA A 93 -9.49 6.35 -10.07
C ALA A 93 -9.00 7.30 -8.97
N TYR A 94 -8.52 6.75 -7.86
CA TYR A 94 -7.77 7.54 -6.88
C TYR A 94 -6.42 7.91 -7.51
N SER A 95 -6.06 9.20 -7.45
CA SER A 95 -4.79 9.64 -8.02
C SER A 95 -3.68 9.39 -7.02
N LEU A 96 -2.87 8.36 -7.24
CA LEU A 96 -1.68 8.10 -6.42
C LEU A 96 -0.73 9.32 -6.37
N ALA A 97 -0.70 10.14 -7.43
CA ALA A 97 0.02 11.40 -7.44
C ALA A 97 -0.55 12.42 -6.43
N LEU A 98 -1.88 12.49 -6.25
CA LEU A 98 -2.51 13.32 -5.23
C LEU A 98 -2.21 12.78 -3.82
N ILE A 99 -2.26 11.45 -3.63
CA ILE A 99 -1.90 10.82 -2.36
C ILE A 99 -0.48 11.18 -1.97
N LYS A 100 0.50 11.01 -2.87
CA LYS A 100 1.89 11.37 -2.59
C LYS A 100 2.03 12.85 -2.17
N LYS A 101 1.35 13.76 -2.87
CA LYS A 101 1.30 15.20 -2.48
C LYS A 101 0.69 15.43 -1.11
N GLN A 102 -0.33 14.66 -0.75
CA GLN A 102 -0.98 14.76 0.56
C GLN A 102 -0.07 14.20 1.67
N VAL A 103 0.66 13.11 1.42
CA VAL A 103 1.68 12.61 2.34
C VAL A 103 2.78 13.64 2.56
N GLU A 104 3.29 14.25 1.49
CA GLU A 104 4.26 15.36 1.60
C GLU A 104 3.71 16.53 2.41
N LYS A 105 2.42 16.85 2.26
CA LYS A 105 1.76 17.88 3.06
C LYS A 105 1.73 17.49 4.54
N ILE A 106 1.34 16.27 4.87
CA ILE A 106 1.33 15.75 6.26
C ILE A 106 2.74 15.84 6.87
N GLN A 107 3.77 15.41 6.14
CA GLN A 107 5.17 15.49 6.58
C GLN A 107 5.62 16.93 6.86
N ARG A 108 5.19 17.90 6.02
CA ARG A 108 5.53 19.32 6.19
C ARG A 108 4.80 19.95 7.36
N ASP A 109 3.50 19.69 7.48
CA ASP A 109 2.62 20.37 8.44
C ASP A 109 2.72 19.75 9.84
N THR A 110 3.15 18.48 9.94
CA THR A 110 3.24 17.75 11.20
C THR A 110 4.64 17.16 11.41
N PRO A 111 5.55 17.87 12.11
CA PRO A 111 6.95 17.45 12.25
C PRO A 111 7.16 16.04 12.81
N GLN A 112 6.23 15.57 13.65
CA GLN A 112 6.27 14.22 14.22
C GLN A 112 6.00 13.09 13.19
N HIS A 113 5.54 13.45 11.98
CA HIS A 113 5.27 12.53 10.87
C HIS A 113 6.25 12.73 9.71
N LYS A 114 7.36 13.44 9.91
CA LYS A 114 8.37 13.69 8.87
C LYS A 114 8.92 12.40 8.23
N GLU A 115 8.92 11.30 8.99
CA GLU A 115 9.38 9.99 8.52
C GLU A 115 8.31 9.17 7.78
N PHE A 116 7.05 9.65 7.73
CA PHE A 116 5.94 8.89 7.15
C PHE A 116 5.95 9.05 5.63
N GLY A 117 6.35 8.01 4.90
CA GLY A 117 6.16 7.87 3.47
C GLY A 117 4.87 7.12 3.14
N PHE A 118 4.50 7.17 1.85
CA PHE A 118 3.49 6.29 1.28
C PHE A 118 4.05 4.85 1.23
N LEU A 119 3.33 3.90 1.83
CA LEU A 119 3.69 2.48 1.83
C LEU A 119 2.76 1.62 0.99
N GLY A 120 1.62 2.15 0.54
CA GLY A 120 0.59 1.42 -0.19
C GLY A 120 -0.81 1.84 0.24
N ASP A 121 -1.77 0.95 0.07
CA ASP A 121 -3.17 1.18 0.39
C ASP A 121 -3.85 -0.06 0.94
N VAL A 122 -5.02 0.16 1.52
CA VAL A 122 -5.90 -0.85 2.07
C VAL A 122 -7.34 -0.52 1.71
N HIS A 123 -8.08 -1.49 1.22
CA HIS A 123 -9.52 -1.33 0.99
C HIS A 123 -10.32 -2.49 1.55
N THR A 124 -11.64 -2.43 1.44
CA THR A 124 -12.52 -3.44 2.03
C THR A 124 -13.44 -4.07 1.00
N HIS A 125 -13.69 -5.37 1.10
CA HIS A 125 -14.66 -6.09 0.26
C HIS A 125 -15.98 -6.34 1.01
N PRO A 126 -16.99 -5.48 0.86
CA PRO A 126 -18.31 -5.58 1.48
C PRO A 126 -19.17 -6.67 0.81
N GLY A 127 -18.83 -7.92 1.06
CA GLY A 127 -19.66 -9.07 0.73
C GLY A 127 -19.50 -9.61 -0.70
N ARG A 128 -18.77 -10.72 -0.83
CA ARG A 128 -18.89 -11.78 -1.86
C ARG A 128 -17.92 -12.91 -1.50
N ALA A 129 -18.01 -14.04 -2.21
CA ALA A 129 -17.34 -15.32 -1.90
C ALA A 129 -15.80 -15.35 -2.06
N MET A 130 -15.15 -14.23 -2.37
CA MET A 130 -13.69 -14.11 -2.39
C MET A 130 -13.26 -13.08 -1.34
N PRO A 131 -13.20 -13.47 -0.06
CA PRO A 131 -13.25 -12.50 1.01
C PRO A 131 -11.90 -11.85 1.33
N LEU A 132 -10.78 -12.19 0.69
CA LEU A 132 -9.49 -11.67 1.15
C LEU A 132 -8.47 -11.45 0.05
N TYR A 133 -8.79 -11.75 -1.20
CA TYR A 133 -7.82 -11.71 -2.30
C TYR A 133 -8.07 -10.50 -3.19
N PRO A 134 -7.01 -9.88 -3.74
CA PRO A 134 -7.16 -8.81 -4.71
C PRO A 134 -7.98 -9.28 -5.90
N SER A 135 -8.90 -8.44 -6.37
CA SER A 135 -9.57 -8.68 -7.64
C SER A 135 -8.58 -8.57 -8.82
N GLU A 136 -8.99 -9.01 -10.00
CA GLU A 136 -8.17 -8.78 -11.20
C GLU A 136 -8.01 -7.27 -11.49
N GLU A 137 -9.05 -6.49 -11.22
CA GLU A 137 -9.02 -5.03 -11.40
C GLU A 137 -8.07 -4.35 -10.42
N ASP A 138 -8.07 -4.78 -9.15
CA ASP A 138 -7.12 -4.36 -8.13
C ASP A 138 -5.68 -4.56 -8.64
N LEU A 139 -5.34 -5.78 -9.10
CA LEU A 139 -4.01 -6.09 -9.61
C LEU A 139 -3.63 -5.25 -10.83
N LEU A 140 -4.54 -5.15 -11.81
CA LEU A 140 -4.30 -4.38 -13.03
C LEU A 140 -4.09 -2.89 -12.75
N SER A 141 -4.77 -2.34 -11.75
CA SER A 141 -4.60 -0.93 -11.37
C SER A 141 -3.18 -0.64 -10.89
N VAL A 142 -2.62 -1.51 -10.05
CA VAL A 142 -1.26 -1.35 -9.52
C VAL A 142 -0.21 -1.62 -10.60
N ILE A 143 -0.43 -2.62 -11.46
CA ILE A 143 0.43 -2.89 -12.61
C ILE A 143 0.53 -1.65 -13.51
N ARG A 144 -0.61 -1.05 -13.88
CA ARG A 144 -0.65 0.19 -14.67
C ARG A 144 0.07 1.35 -13.96
N ALA A 145 0.01 1.41 -12.63
CA ALA A 145 0.74 2.40 -11.86
C ALA A 145 2.27 2.22 -11.96
N TYR A 146 2.78 0.99 -11.99
CA TYR A 146 4.19 0.71 -12.27
C TYR A 146 4.58 0.98 -13.72
N GLU A 147 3.77 0.55 -14.69
CA GLU A 147 4.04 0.74 -16.13
C GLU A 147 4.06 2.22 -16.53
N SER A 148 3.19 3.03 -15.93
CA SER A 148 3.16 4.49 -16.13
C SER A 148 4.28 5.24 -15.40
N GLY A 149 5.01 4.58 -14.49
CA GLY A 149 6.03 5.19 -13.64
C GLY A 149 5.48 5.99 -12.46
N THR A 150 4.17 5.87 -12.15
CA THR A 150 3.57 6.50 -10.96
C THR A 150 4.08 5.82 -9.68
N LEU A 151 4.28 4.50 -9.74
CA LEU A 151 5.04 3.72 -8.77
C LEU A 151 6.40 3.36 -9.33
N SER A 152 7.41 3.34 -8.45
CA SER A 152 8.76 2.89 -8.76
C SER A 152 9.06 1.58 -8.04
N SER A 153 9.87 0.71 -8.64
CA SER A 153 10.32 -0.52 -7.98
C SER A 153 11.26 -0.26 -6.79
N ALA A 154 11.72 0.97 -6.59
CA ALA A 154 12.47 1.39 -5.40
C ALA A 154 11.57 1.82 -4.22
N GLU A 155 10.27 1.98 -4.46
CA GLU A 155 9.27 2.39 -3.47
C GLU A 155 8.47 1.17 -2.97
N PRO A 156 8.18 1.11 -1.66
CA PRO A 156 7.34 0.04 -1.12
C PRO A 156 5.89 0.23 -1.57
N TYR A 157 5.23 -0.89 -1.83
CA TYR A 157 3.80 -0.94 -2.07
C TYR A 157 3.21 -2.20 -1.42
N VAL A 158 2.49 -1.98 -0.33
CA VAL A 158 1.71 -2.98 0.40
C VAL A 158 0.26 -2.79 0.04
N PHE A 159 -0.41 -3.87 -0.33
CA PHE A 159 -1.81 -3.86 -0.71
C PHE A 159 -2.62 -4.62 0.33
N GLY A 160 -3.51 -3.94 1.04
CA GLY A 160 -4.32 -4.51 2.12
C GLY A 160 -5.78 -4.74 1.70
N ILE A 161 -6.38 -5.84 2.14
CA ILE A 161 -7.82 -6.10 1.93
C ILE A 161 -8.43 -6.48 3.26
N GLY A 162 -9.47 -5.74 3.65
CA GLY A 162 -10.26 -5.95 4.86
C GLY A 162 -11.63 -6.54 4.58
N VAL A 163 -12.06 -7.52 5.37
CA VAL A 163 -13.42 -8.03 5.36
C VAL A 163 -14.00 -8.20 6.74
N ARG A 164 -15.33 -8.26 6.78
CA ARG A 164 -16.09 -8.42 8.01
C ARG A 164 -16.70 -9.80 8.07
N HIS A 165 -16.33 -10.56 9.10
CA HIS A 165 -16.95 -11.84 9.38
C HIS A 165 -18.40 -11.70 9.88
N PRO A 166 -19.20 -12.78 9.83
CA PRO A 166 -20.55 -12.78 10.41
C PRO A 166 -20.61 -12.36 11.89
N GLY A 167 -19.56 -12.66 12.66
CA GLY A 167 -19.42 -12.25 14.07
C GLY A 167 -19.13 -10.75 14.26
N GLY A 168 -18.86 -10.02 13.18
CA GLY A 168 -18.55 -8.59 13.18
C GLY A 168 -17.08 -8.25 13.34
N GLU A 169 -16.24 -9.24 13.55
CA GLU A 169 -14.78 -9.12 13.53
C GLU A 169 -14.30 -8.75 12.12
N MET A 170 -13.24 -7.93 12.07
CA MET A 170 -12.56 -7.58 10.84
C MET A 170 -11.32 -8.48 10.67
N GLU A 171 -11.15 -9.03 9.47
CA GLU A 171 -9.93 -9.71 9.04
C GLU A 171 -9.26 -8.89 7.95
N TYR A 172 -7.92 -8.80 7.99
CA TYR A 172 -7.14 -8.08 6.98
C TYR A 172 -6.00 -8.94 6.47
N ASN A 173 -5.90 -9.06 5.15
CA ASN A 173 -4.73 -9.65 4.49
C ASN A 173 -3.92 -8.57 3.79
N PHE A 174 -2.60 -8.71 3.86
CA PHE A 174 -1.66 -7.78 3.23
C PHE A 174 -0.80 -8.52 2.22
N TYR A 175 -0.66 -7.90 1.06
CA TYR A 175 0.00 -8.44 -0.11
C TYR A 175 1.13 -7.49 -0.53
N ARG A 176 2.12 -8.06 -1.20
CA ARG A 176 3.08 -7.30 -1.99
C ARG A 176 3.05 -7.81 -3.42
N ILE A 177 3.32 -6.93 -4.37
CA ILE A 177 3.47 -7.33 -5.77
C ILE A 177 4.92 -7.74 -6.02
N VAL A 178 5.10 -8.85 -6.72
CA VAL A 178 6.41 -9.33 -7.18
C VAL A 178 6.38 -9.54 -8.68
N ARG A 179 7.50 -9.26 -9.34
CA ARG A 179 7.69 -9.57 -10.76
C ARG A 179 8.11 -11.02 -10.88
N THR A 180 7.22 -11.85 -11.41
CA THR A 180 7.55 -13.25 -11.76
C THR A 180 8.20 -13.30 -13.13
N GLY A 181 9.21 -14.16 -13.31
CA GLY A 181 9.82 -14.42 -14.63
C GLY A 181 9.01 -15.35 -15.54
N SER A 182 7.74 -15.63 -15.23
CA SER A 182 6.91 -16.62 -15.93
C SER A 182 6.05 -15.99 -17.03
N GLU A 183 5.82 -16.72 -18.12
CA GLU A 183 4.93 -16.33 -19.22
C GLU A 183 3.43 -16.53 -18.88
N SER A 184 3.09 -16.89 -17.64
CA SER A 184 1.75 -17.35 -17.23
C SER A 184 0.70 -16.25 -17.06
N GLY A 185 1.06 -14.98 -17.28
CA GLY A 185 0.17 -13.83 -17.01
C GLY A 185 0.22 -13.36 -15.56
N TYR A 186 -0.75 -12.51 -15.17
CA TYR A 186 -0.88 -11.98 -13.81
C TYR A 186 -1.64 -12.95 -12.90
N GLY A 187 -1.32 -13.00 -11.60
CA GLY A 187 -1.98 -13.88 -10.64
C GLY A 187 -1.46 -13.73 -9.22
N TYR A 188 -1.98 -14.54 -8.30
CA TYR A 188 -1.54 -14.60 -6.90
C TYR A 188 -0.93 -15.95 -6.56
N LYS A 189 0.02 -15.95 -5.63
CA LYS A 189 0.61 -17.17 -5.05
C LYS A 189 0.68 -16.97 -3.55
N LEU A 190 0.07 -17.89 -2.79
CA LEU A 190 0.33 -17.99 -1.37
C LEU A 190 1.76 -18.51 -1.21
N LEU A 191 2.57 -17.80 -0.42
CA LEU A 191 3.89 -18.31 -0.04
C LEU A 191 3.62 -19.46 0.95
N ASP A 192 4.08 -20.66 0.61
CA ASP A 192 4.02 -21.81 1.52
C ASP A 192 4.73 -21.43 2.84
N GLU A 193 4.14 -21.81 3.97
CA GLU A 193 4.67 -21.57 5.33
C GLU A 193 6.08 -22.14 5.55
#